data_AF-A0A972H501-F1
#
_entry.id   AF-A0A972H501-F1
#
_cell.length_a   1.000
_cell.length_b   1.000
_cell.length_c   1.000
_cell.angle_alpha   90.00
_cell.angle_beta   90.00
_cell.angle_gamma   90.00
#
_symmetry.space_group_name_H-M   'P 1'
#
loop_
_entity.id
_entity.type
_entity.pdbx_description
1 polymer ?
#
loop_
_entity_poly.entity_id
_entity_poly.type
_entity_poly.pdbx_seq_one_letter_code
_entity_poly.pdbx_strand_id
1 'polypeptide(L)'
;HSHFMLLGWVSMMIYGVGYHILPRFSGRLLKNKTLGELQFWLSNIGLLMLTIFYTLRVYNPDKGIYTTLTAIGGFIEVFSILLFFYNMLATILPKEEQL
;
A
#
# COMPACT_ATOMS: atom_id res chain seq x y z
N HIS A 1 0.65 -3.64 18.15
CA HIS A 1 0.91 -4.94 17.50
C HIS A 1 0.07 -5.15 16.23
N SER A 2 -1.23 -4.82 16.25
CA SER A 2 -2.15 -5.08 15.13
C SER A 2 -1.76 -4.43 13.80
N HIS A 3 -1.31 -3.16 13.79
CA HIS A 3 -0.93 -2.48 12.55
C HIS A 3 0.26 -3.13 11.84
N PHE A 4 1.25 -3.60 12.59
CA PHE A 4 2.41 -4.27 12.00
C PHE A 4 2.04 -5.63 11.40
N MET A 5 1.16 -6.38 12.07
CA MET A 5 0.66 -7.66 11.56
C MET A 5 -0.24 -7.49 10.33
N LEU A 6 -1.15 -6.52 10.35
CA LEU A 6 -2.05 -6.28 9.22
C LEU A 6 -1.31 -5.66 8.03
N LEU A 7 -0.72 -4.48 8.21
CA LEU A 7 -0.12 -3.72 7.11
C LEU A 7 1.26 -4.25 6.72
N GLY A 8 2.09 -4.64 7.69
CA GLY A 8 3.44 -5.13 7.42
C GLY A 8 3.52 -6.58 6.97
N TRP A 9 2.60 -7.44 7.42
CA TRP A 9 2.62 -8.86 7.06
C TRP A 9 1.50 -9.23 6.09
N VAL A 10 0.22 -9.09 6.48
CA VAL A 10 -0.91 -9.53 5.63
C VAL A 10 -0.97 -8.74 4.33
N SER A 11 -0.94 -7.41 4.38
CA SER A 11 -1.02 -6.57 3.16
C SER A 11 0.17 -6.78 2.23
N MET A 12 1.40 -6.85 2.77
CA MET A 12 2.60 -7.11 1.97
C MET A 12 2.56 -8.49 1.28
N MET A 13 2.05 -9.51 1.97
CA MET A 13 1.80 -10.83 1.36
C MET A 13 0.78 -10.73 0.22
N ILE A 14 -0.33 -10.00 0.42
CA ILE A 14 -1.34 -9.78 -0.62
C ILE A 14 -0.73 -9.05 -1.83
N TYR A 15 0.11 -8.04 -1.63
CA TYR A 15 0.76 -7.32 -2.73
C TYR A 15 1.72 -8.20 -3.52
N GLY A 16 2.58 -8.96 -2.83
CA GLY A 16 3.55 -9.85 -3.46
C GLY A 16 2.86 -10.95 -4.27
N VAL A 17 1.88 -11.62 -3.66
CA VAL A 17 1.07 -12.65 -4.33
C VAL A 17 0.25 -12.02 -5.46
N GLY A 18 -0.36 -10.88 -5.22
CA GLY A 18 -1.21 -10.18 -6.17
C GLY A 18 -0.48 -9.82 -7.46
N TYR A 19 0.67 -9.16 -7.34
CA TYR A 19 1.48 -8.78 -8.50
C TYR A 19 2.13 -9.95 -9.22
N HIS A 20 2.27 -11.10 -8.56
CA HIS A 20 2.87 -12.28 -9.19
C HIS A 20 1.82 -13.17 -9.87
N ILE A 21 0.69 -13.43 -9.20
CA ILE A 21 -0.27 -14.45 -9.59
C ILE A 21 -1.35 -13.87 -10.55
N LEU A 22 -1.94 -12.72 -10.24
CA LEU A 22 -3.07 -12.19 -11.04
C LEU A 22 -2.71 -11.88 -12.50
N PRO A 23 -1.55 -11.27 -12.83
CA PRO A 23 -1.17 -11.03 -14.22
C PRO A 23 -1.00 -12.33 -15.01
N ARG A 24 -0.46 -13.38 -14.36
CA ARG A 24 -0.26 -14.70 -14.96
C ARG A 24 -1.57 -15.40 -15.31
N PHE A 25 -2.58 -15.34 -14.43
CA PHE A 25 -3.91 -15.85 -14.76
C PHE A 25 -4.58 -15.11 -15.91
N SER A 26 -4.31 -13.82 -16.05
CA SER A 26 -4.84 -13.01 -17.16
C SER A 26 -4.05 -13.16 -18.46
N GLY A 27 -2.97 -13.97 -18.48
CA GLY A 27 -2.07 -14.11 -19.63
C GLY A 27 -1.36 -12.81 -20.03
N ARG A 28 -1.31 -11.81 -19.14
CA ARG A 28 -0.82 -10.46 -19.43
C ARG A 28 0.40 -10.11 -18.59
N LEU A 29 1.30 -9.34 -19.18
CA LEU A 29 2.39 -8.71 -18.46
C LEU A 29 1.87 -7.51 -17.65
N LEU A 30 2.45 -7.29 -16.48
CA LEU A 30 2.10 -6.16 -15.62
C LEU A 30 2.28 -4.84 -16.40
N LYS A 31 1.24 -4.00 -16.45
CA LYS A 31 1.23 -2.78 -17.28
C LYS A 31 2.39 -1.84 -16.94
N ASN A 32 2.52 -1.48 -15.65
CA ASN A 32 3.59 -0.61 -15.16
C ASN A 32 4.28 -1.22 -13.94
N LYS A 33 5.48 -1.78 -14.14
CA LYS A 33 6.34 -2.27 -13.04
C LYS A 33 6.75 -1.17 -12.07
N THR A 34 7.13 -0.01 -12.59
CA THR A 34 7.54 1.15 -11.79
C THR A 34 6.44 1.64 -10.84
N LEU A 35 5.17 1.52 -11.24
CA LEU A 35 4.05 1.93 -10.38
C LEU A 35 3.85 0.95 -9.21
N GLY A 36 4.13 -0.34 -9.42
CA GLY A 36 4.14 -1.35 -8.34
C GLY A 36 5.30 -1.15 -7.36
N GLU A 37 6.49 -0.80 -7.85
CA GLU A 37 7.62 -0.44 -6.99
C GLU A 37 7.34 0.83 -6.17
N LEU A 38 6.75 1.86 -6.80
CA LEU A 38 6.34 3.08 -6.10
C LEU A 38 5.31 2.77 -4.99
N GLN A 39 4.31 1.95 -5.30
CA GLN A 39 3.32 1.49 -4.33
C GLN A 39 3.98 0.77 -3.15
N PHE A 40 4.93 -0.14 -3.43
CA PHE A 40 5.67 -0.87 -2.41
C PHE A 40 6.45 0.08 -1.48
N TRP A 41 7.16 1.06 -2.04
CA TRP A 41 7.89 2.04 -1.23
C TRP A 41 6.95 2.92 -0.41
N LEU A 42 5.84 3.39 -1.01
CA LEU A 42 4.82 4.16 -0.29
C LEU A 42 4.21 3.38 0.88
N SER A 43 3.93 2.09 0.68
CA SER A 43 3.37 1.23 1.73
C SER A 43 4.35 1.08 2.90
N ASN A 44 5.62 0.82 2.61
CA ASN A 44 6.64 0.71 3.66
C ASN A 44 6.85 2.02 4.42
N ILE A 45 6.87 3.17 3.71
CA ILE A 45 7.00 4.48 4.35
C ILE A 45 5.78 4.78 5.22
N GLY A 46 4.57 4.53 4.71
CA GLY A 46 3.32 4.69 5.45
C GLY A 46 3.29 3.82 6.72
N LEU A 47 3.70 2.56 6.61
CA LEU A 47 3.79 1.63 7.73
C LEU A 47 4.80 2.08 8.81
N LEU A 48 6.00 2.48 8.41
CA LEU A 48 7.02 2.98 9.34
C LEU A 48 6.54 4.24 10.05
N MET A 49 5.98 5.18 9.29
CA MET A 49 5.39 6.41 9.82
C MET A 49 4.30 6.08 10.85
N LEU A 50 3.33 5.23 10.48
CA LEU A 50 2.23 4.84 11.35
C LEU A 50 2.73 4.13 12.61
N THR A 51 3.69 3.23 12.50
CA THR A 51 4.21 2.47 13.65
C THR A 51 5.03 3.34 14.61
N ILE A 52 5.94 4.16 14.08
CA ILE A 52 6.82 5.01 14.89
C ILE A 52 6.01 6.10 15.59
N PHE A 53 5.17 6.84 14.86
CA PHE A 53 4.42 7.95 15.44
C PHE A 53 3.27 7.49 16.34
N TYR A 54 2.65 6.33 16.05
CA TYR A 54 1.71 5.72 16.99
C TYR A 54 2.40 5.36 18.31
N THR A 55 3.59 4.74 18.23
CA THR A 55 4.36 4.38 19.44
C THR A 55 4.75 5.62 20.22
N LEU A 56 5.26 6.67 19.55
CA LEU A 56 5.61 7.94 20.20
C LEU A 56 4.39 8.63 20.83
N ARG A 57 3.22 8.55 20.20
CA ARG A 57 1.95 9.07 20.76
C ARG A 57 1.56 8.37 22.06
N VAL A 58 1.79 7.05 22.16
CA VAL A 58 1.50 6.28 23.37
C VAL A 58 2.42 6.69 24.52
N TYR A 59 3.70 6.96 24.25
CA TYR A 59 4.65 7.39 25.29
C TYR A 59 4.56 8.89 25.64
N ASN A 60 4.11 9.73 24.71
CA ASN A 60 4.02 11.19 24.87
C ASN A 60 2.63 11.71 24.45
N PRO A 61 1.57 11.41 25.22
CA PRO A 61 0.19 11.72 24.82
C PRO A 61 -0.10 13.22 24.71
N ASP A 62 0.64 14.06 25.44
CA ASP A 62 0.40 15.51 25.50
C ASP A 62 0.80 16.27 24.22
N LYS A 63 1.53 15.61 23.32
CA LYS A 63 1.99 16.20 22.06
C LYS A 63 1.06 15.82 20.91
N GLY A 64 0.06 16.67 20.66
CA GLY A 64 -0.91 16.49 19.58
C GLY A 64 -0.32 16.35 18.17
N ILE A 65 0.93 16.76 17.96
CA ILE A 65 1.66 16.58 16.70
C ILE A 65 1.79 15.11 16.29
N TYR A 66 1.94 14.18 17.23
CA TYR A 66 2.06 12.75 16.91
C TYR A 66 0.74 12.16 16.39
N THR A 67 -0.40 12.71 16.79
CA THR A 67 -1.71 12.35 16.24
C THR A 67 -1.78 12.71 14.76
N THR A 68 -1.39 13.94 14.40
CA THR A 68 -1.37 14.39 13.00
C THR A 68 -0.40 13.57 12.16
N LEU A 69 0.81 13.30 12.66
CA LEU A 69 1.79 12.49 11.92
C LEU A 69 1.32 11.04 11.73
N THR A 70 0.68 10.45 12.74
CA THR A 70 0.08 9.12 12.59
C THR A 70 -1.02 9.11 11.53
N ALA A 71 -1.85 10.16 11.49
CA ALA A 71 -2.90 10.30 10.47
C ALA A 71 -2.31 10.43 9.06
N ILE A 72 -1.23 11.20 8.89
CA ILE A 72 -0.51 11.31 7.61
C ILE A 72 0.00 9.95 7.15
N GLY A 73 0.61 9.17 8.05
CA GLY A 73 1.05 7.80 7.74
C GLY A 73 -0.10 6.90 7.28
N GLY A 74 -1.28 7.03 7.90
CA GLY A 74 -2.50 6.35 7.48
C GLY A 74 -2.98 6.75 6.08
N PHE A 75 -2.95 8.05 5.76
CA PHE A 75 -3.31 8.55 4.43
C PHE A 75 -2.35 8.03 3.34
N ILE A 76 -1.05 7.98 3.63
CA ILE A 76 -0.04 7.43 2.71
C ILE A 76 -0.34 5.94 2.43
N GLU A 77 -0.72 5.18 3.46
CA GLU A 77 -1.11 3.78 3.29
C GLU A 77 -2.35 3.62 2.41
N VAL A 78 -3.42 4.37 2.71
CA VAL A 78 -4.63 4.34 1.88
C VAL A 78 -4.31 4.68 0.43
N PHE A 79 -3.45 5.68 0.20
CA PHE A 79 -3.02 6.04 -1.14
C PHE A 79 -2.22 4.93 -1.84
N SER A 80 -1.34 4.24 -1.11
CA SER A 80 -0.63 3.06 -1.61
C SER A 80 -1.58 1.93 -2.02
N ILE A 81 -2.57 1.62 -1.17
CA ILE A 81 -3.61 0.63 -1.47
C ILE A 81 -4.36 0.99 -2.76
N LEU A 82 -4.74 2.25 -2.94
CA LEU A 82 -5.41 2.71 -4.16
C LEU A 82 -4.54 2.54 -5.41
N LEU A 83 -3.24 2.84 -5.32
CA LEU A 83 -2.29 2.60 -6.41
C LEU A 83 -2.16 1.10 -6.74
N PHE A 84 -2.18 0.23 -5.73
CA PHE A 84 -2.18 -1.21 -5.92
C PHE A 84 -3.39 -1.65 -6.75
N PHE A 85 -4.59 -1.28 -6.31
CA PHE A 85 -5.82 -1.61 -7.03
C PHE A 85 -5.85 -1.00 -8.43
N TYR A 86 -5.44 0.26 -8.60
CA TYR A 86 -5.38 0.90 -9.91
C TYR A 86 -4.47 0.14 -10.88
N ASN A 87 -3.25 -0.20 -10.46
CA ASN A 87 -2.31 -0.94 -11.32
C ASN A 87 -2.81 -2.35 -11.64
N MET A 88 -3.46 -3.00 -10.67
CA MET A 88 -4.02 -4.33 -10.83
C MET A 88 -5.20 -4.34 -11.79
N LEU A 89 -6.19 -3.47 -11.57
CA LEU A 89 -7.36 -3.30 -12.42
C LEU A 89 -6.94 -2.89 -13.83
N ALA A 90 -5.98 -1.99 -13.99
CA ALA A 90 -5.46 -1.59 -15.30
C ALA A 90 -4.71 -2.72 -16.03
N THR A 91 -4.24 -3.75 -15.33
CA THR A 91 -3.61 -4.94 -15.93
C THR A 91 -4.67 -5.96 -16.36
N ILE A 92 -5.72 -6.14 -15.55
CA ILE A 92 -6.77 -7.15 -15.76
C ILE A 92 -7.84 -6.65 -16.75
N LEU A 93 -8.29 -5.40 -16.60
CA LEU A 93 -9.33 -4.83 -17.47
C LEU A 93 -8.78 -4.69 -18.90
N PRO A 94 -9.46 -5.22 -19.91
CA PRO A 94 -9.12 -4.95 -21.30
C PRO A 94 -9.28 -3.44 -21.57
N LYS A 95 -8.33 -2.83 -22.29
CA LYS A 95 -8.68 -1.65 -23.07
C LYS A 95 -9.71 -2.14 -24.07
N GLU A 96 -10.92 -1.60 -24.02
CA GLU A 96 -11.85 -1.75 -25.14
C GLU A 96 -11.12 -1.20 -26.35
N GLU A 97 -10.72 -2.10 -27.25
CA GLU A 97 -10.23 -1.73 -28.56
C GLU A 97 -11.39 -1.01 -29.21
N GLN A 98 -11.25 0.31 -29.35
CA GLN A 98 -12.23 1.16 -30.01
C GLN A 98 -12.41 0.62 -31.43
N LEU A 99 -13.54 -0.05 -31.66
CA LEU A 99 -14.02 -0.49 -32.96
C LEU A 99 -14.22 0.70 -33.90
#